data_AF-A0A6P0XWH6-F1
#
_entry.id   AF-A0A6P0XWH6-F1
#
_cell.length_a   1.000
_cell.length_b   1.000
_cell.length_c   1.000
_cell.angle_alpha   90.00
_cell.angle_beta   90.00
_cell.angle_gamma   90.00
#
_symmetry.space_group_name_H-M   'P 1'
#
loop_
_entity.id
_entity.type
_entity.pdbx_description
1 polymer ?
#
loop_
_entity_poly.entity_id
_entity_poly.type
_entity_poly.pdbx_seq_one_letter_code
_entity_poly.pdbx_strand_id
1 'polypeptide(L)'
;MSITINLTPELEARLQEKATKQGQDISLVVSELLARVLDWETADTEEAIKGIQQGLDDFENGRFRSFDEFIDTSDIPELDEQFWQKARRVEPIPQETVLIKLDPDITNWFKHQGPNYKTIINQVLRDYINQQKPE
;
A
#
# COMPACT_ATOMS: atom_id res chain seq x y z
N MET A 1 22.73 23.85 15.89
CA MET A 1 22.15 25.08 15.30
C MET A 1 20.68 25.12 15.71
N SER A 2 20.17 26.26 16.18
CA SER A 2 18.76 26.42 16.54
C SER A 2 17.98 26.92 15.33
N ILE A 3 16.96 26.16 14.92
CA ILE A 3 16.03 26.55 13.86
C ILE A 3 14.75 27.03 14.54
N THR A 4 14.37 28.28 14.28
CA THR A 4 13.12 28.85 14.81
C THR A 4 12.01 28.62 13.78
N ILE A 5 10.99 27.87 14.18
CA ILE A 5 9.82 27.55 13.34
C ILE A 5 8.61 28.27 13.90
N ASN A 6 7.91 29.06 13.09
CA ASN A 6 6.65 29.68 13.49
C ASN A 6 5.53 28.65 13.37
N LEU A 7 4.99 28.23 14.50
CA LEU A 7 3.89 27.26 14.57
C LEU A 7 2.55 28.02 14.56
N THR A 8 1.53 27.43 13.93
CA THR A 8 0.17 27.94 14.04
C THR A 8 -0.41 27.61 15.42
N PRO A 9 -1.37 28.41 15.93
CA PRO A 9 -1.97 28.17 17.25
C PRO A 9 -2.59 26.77 17.40
N GLU A 10 -3.16 26.22 16.33
CA GLU A 10 -3.72 24.87 16.33
C GLU A 10 -2.63 23.80 16.48
N LEU A 11 -1.50 23.97 15.80
CA LEU A 11 -0.39 23.02 15.84
C LEU A 11 0.32 23.04 17.20
N GLU A 12 0.46 24.22 17.81
CA GLU A 12 0.98 24.37 19.17
C GLU A 12 0.12 23.63 20.19
N ALA A 13 -1.21 23.78 20.11
CA ALA A 13 -2.14 23.08 21.00
C ALA A 13 -2.03 21.55 20.86
N ARG A 14 -1.91 21.03 19.62
CA ARG A 14 -1.73 19.58 19.38
C ARG A 14 -0.39 19.07 19.90
N LEU A 15 0.68 19.85 19.78
CA LEU A 15 2.00 19.49 20.30
C LEU A 15 2.01 19.48 21.83
N GLN A 16 1.39 20.47 22.46
CA GLN A 16 1.22 20.52 23.92
C GLN A 16 0.39 19.35 24.44
N GLU A 17 -0.72 19.03 23.78
CA GLU A 17 -1.55 17.88 24.14
C GLU A 17 -0.76 16.57 24.04
N LYS A 18 0.00 16.40 22.96
CA LYS A 18 0.80 15.19 22.73
C LYS A 18 1.95 15.05 23.74
N ALA A 19 2.64 16.15 24.04
CA ALA A 19 3.68 16.19 25.07
C ALA A 19 3.12 15.85 26.47
N THR A 20 1.95 16.40 26.81
CA THR A 20 1.27 16.13 28.08
C THR A 20 0.84 14.67 28.19
N LYS A 21 0.29 14.09 27.12
CA LYS A 21 -0.10 12.66 27.08
C LYS A 21 1.10 11.72 27.20
N GLN A 22 2.26 12.13 26.69
CA GLN A 22 3.48 11.32 26.70
C GLN A 22 4.38 11.60 27.92
N GLY A 23 4.04 12.59 28.75
CA GLY A 23 4.87 13.02 29.88
C GLY A 23 6.26 13.52 29.44
N GLN A 24 6.38 13.99 28.20
CA GLN A 24 7.63 14.37 27.58
C GLN A 24 7.70 15.90 27.39
N ASP A 25 8.93 16.40 27.30
CA ASP A 25 9.17 17.80 26.95
C ASP A 25 8.72 18.07 25.50
N ILE A 26 8.09 19.21 25.26
CA ILE A 26 7.59 19.62 23.94
C ILE A 26 8.72 19.65 22.91
N SER A 27 9.91 20.10 23.31
CA SER A 27 11.08 20.18 22.42
C SER A 27 11.51 18.80 21.93
N LEU A 28 11.41 17.79 22.81
CA LEU A 28 11.73 16.40 22.48
C LEU A 28 10.71 15.84 21.48
N VAL A 29 9.42 16.07 21.73
CA VAL A 29 8.31 15.65 20.85
C VAL A 29 8.42 16.30 19.47
N VAL A 30 8.75 17.60 19.42
CA VAL A 30 8.99 18.32 18.17
C VAL A 30 10.20 17.76 17.42
N SER A 31 11.30 17.50 18.12
CA SER A 31 12.50 16.93 17.50
C SER A 31 12.26 15.54 16.92
N GLU A 32 11.52 14.68 17.62
CA GLU A 32 11.17 13.33 17.16
C GLU A 32 10.24 13.36 15.95
N LEU A 33 9.26 14.29 15.94
CA LEU A 33 8.37 14.47 14.81
C LEU A 33 9.10 15.02 13.58
N LEU A 34 10.01 15.97 13.76
CA LEU A 34 10.83 16.51 12.67
C LEU A 34 11.78 15.45 12.10
N ALA A 35 12.43 14.65 12.95
CA ALA A 35 13.27 13.54 12.51
C ALA A 35 12.46 12.56 11.64
N ARG A 36 11.28 12.14 12.10
CA ARG A 36 10.39 11.25 11.33
C ARG A 36 9.95 11.81 9.98
N VAL A 37 9.64 13.10 9.90
CA VAL A 37 9.22 13.72 8.63
C VAL A 37 10.37 13.75 7.63
N LEU A 38 11.59 14.04 8.10
CA LEU A 38 12.78 14.07 7.24
C LEU A 38 13.19 12.66 6.78
N ASP A 39 12.97 11.63 7.61
CA ASP A 39 13.20 10.22 7.25
C ASP A 39 12.16 9.70 6.23
N TRP A 40 10.98 10.33 6.12
CA TRP A 40 9.89 9.86 5.25
C TRP A 40 10.04 10.31 3.78
N GLU A 41 10.68 11.46 3.52
CA GLU A 41 10.99 11.89 2.14
C GLU A 41 12.11 11.06 1.49
N THR A 42 13.00 10.51 2.32
CA THR A 42 14.16 9.74 1.88
C THR A 42 13.80 8.30 1.53
N ALA A 43 12.94 7.64 2.32
CA ALA A 43 12.66 6.21 2.14
C ALA A 43 11.99 5.84 0.79
N ASP A 44 10.94 6.55 0.36
CA ASP A 44 10.27 6.26 -0.92
C ASP A 44 11.14 6.65 -2.13
N THR A 45 11.98 7.68 -1.97
CA THR A 45 12.86 8.18 -3.02
C THR A 45 14.11 7.31 -3.19
N GLU A 46 14.66 6.79 -2.09
CA GLU A 46 15.85 5.93 -2.11
C GLU A 46 15.58 4.60 -2.81
N GLU A 47 14.45 3.95 -2.53
CA GLU A 47 14.09 2.69 -3.20
C GLU A 47 13.87 2.90 -4.71
N ALA A 48 13.29 4.03 -5.12
CA ALA A 48 13.14 4.38 -6.53
C ALA A 48 14.50 4.65 -7.22
N ILE A 49 15.39 5.44 -6.58
CA ILE A 49 16.74 5.73 -7.11
C ILE A 49 17.57 4.45 -7.22
N LYS A 50 17.52 3.61 -6.19
CA LYS A 50 18.23 2.33 -6.14
C LYS A 50 17.75 1.37 -7.21
N GLY A 51 16.44 1.30 -7.45
CA GLY A 51 15.87 0.50 -8.54
C GLY A 51 16.35 0.94 -9.93
N ILE A 52 16.46 2.25 -10.16
CA ILE A 52 16.96 2.81 -11.43
C ILE A 52 18.46 2.51 -11.60
N GLN A 53 19.28 2.71 -10.57
CA GLN A 53 20.71 2.40 -10.60
C GLN A 53 20.95 0.92 -10.88
N GLN A 54 20.21 0.04 -10.21
CA GLN A 54 20.33 -1.40 -10.41
C GLN A 54 19.92 -1.82 -11.83
N GLY A 55 18.86 -1.23 -12.38
CA GLY A 55 18.48 -1.48 -13.77
C GLY A 55 19.53 -1.01 -14.78
N LEU A 56 20.23 0.09 -14.51
CA LEU A 56 21.33 0.58 -15.34
C LEU A 56 22.54 -0.37 -15.26
N ASP A 57 22.92 -0.81 -14.07
CA ASP A 57 24.00 -1.79 -13.87
C ASP A 57 23.68 -3.12 -14.58
N ASP A 58 22.43 -3.59 -14.51
CA ASP A 58 22.00 -4.79 -15.21
C ASP A 58 22.10 -4.63 -16.73
N PHE A 59 21.73 -3.47 -17.26
CA PHE A 59 21.89 -3.16 -18.68
C PHE A 59 23.36 -3.12 -19.11
N GLU A 60 24.22 -2.43 -18.35
CA GLU A 60 25.67 -2.33 -18.64
C GLU A 60 26.37 -3.69 -18.59
N ASN A 61 25.97 -4.56 -17.66
CA ASN A 61 26.50 -5.91 -17.53
C ASN A 61 25.86 -6.92 -18.50
N GLY A 62 24.96 -6.48 -19.40
CA GLY A 62 24.28 -7.36 -20.35
C GLY A 62 23.28 -8.32 -19.70
N ARG A 63 22.88 -8.08 -18.45
CA ARG A 63 21.88 -8.85 -17.69
C ARG A 63 20.47 -8.37 -18.02
N PHE A 64 20.15 -8.30 -19.30
CA PHE A 64 18.80 -8.03 -19.78
C PHE A 64 18.31 -9.21 -20.62
N ARG A 65 17.01 -9.48 -20.55
CA ARG A 65 16.38 -10.44 -21.45
C ARG A 65 16.13 -9.78 -22.80
N SER A 66 16.43 -10.48 -23.88
CA SER A 66 16.06 -10.01 -25.22
C SER A 66 14.53 -10.02 -25.35
N PHE A 67 14.02 -9.24 -26.29
CA PHE A 67 12.59 -9.27 -26.59
C PHE A 67 12.13 -10.68 -27.01
N ASP A 68 12.95 -11.38 -27.80
CA ASP A 68 12.68 -12.74 -28.26
C ASP A 68 12.58 -13.74 -27.10
N GLU A 69 13.45 -13.62 -26.08
CA GLU A 69 13.39 -14.44 -24.87
C GLU A 69 12.16 -14.12 -24.01
N PHE A 70 11.72 -12.86 -24.01
CA PHE A 70 10.52 -12.45 -23.26
C PHE A 70 9.22 -12.99 -23.87
N ILE A 71 9.16 -13.10 -25.20
CA ILE A 71 7.98 -13.60 -25.93
C ILE A 71 8.04 -15.10 -26.19
N ASP A 72 9.06 -15.81 -25.71
CA ASP A 72 9.12 -17.26 -25.87
C ASP A 72 7.96 -17.91 -25.12
N THR A 73 7.08 -18.57 -25.87
CA THR A 73 5.92 -19.30 -25.33
C THR A 73 6.11 -20.80 -25.43
N SER A 74 7.32 -21.28 -25.72
CA SER A 74 7.59 -22.72 -25.91
C SER A 74 7.38 -23.55 -24.64
N ASP A 75 7.41 -22.90 -23.47
CA ASP A 75 7.12 -23.47 -22.15
C ASP A 75 5.62 -23.49 -21.81
N ILE A 76 4.80 -22.75 -22.56
CA ILE A 76 3.35 -22.67 -22.37
C ILE A 76 2.69 -23.76 -23.24
N PRO A 77 2.01 -24.76 -22.63
CA PRO A 77 1.31 -25.78 -23.39
C PRO A 77 0.14 -25.17 -24.19
N GLU A 78 -0.09 -25.65 -25.41
CA GLU A 78 -1.23 -25.24 -26.23
C GLU A 78 -2.56 -25.56 -25.54
N LEU A 79 -3.51 -24.63 -25.62
CA LEU A 79 -4.86 -24.78 -25.04
C LEU A 79 -5.74 -25.63 -25.95
N ASP A 80 -5.61 -26.94 -25.83
CA ASP A 80 -6.32 -27.93 -26.64
C ASP A 80 -7.78 -28.15 -26.21
N GLU A 81 -8.50 -29.00 -26.96
CA GLU A 81 -9.90 -29.31 -26.69
C GLU A 81 -10.10 -29.91 -25.29
N GLN A 82 -9.14 -30.68 -24.78
CA GLN A 82 -9.21 -31.30 -23.44
C GLN A 82 -9.12 -30.25 -22.33
N PHE A 83 -8.33 -29.19 -22.51
CA PHE A 83 -8.30 -28.04 -21.62
C PHE A 83 -9.69 -27.38 -21.56
N TRP A 84 -10.30 -27.08 -22.71
CA TRP A 84 -11.60 -26.41 -22.76
C TRP A 84 -12.75 -27.26 -22.22
N GLN A 85 -12.68 -28.60 -22.34
CA GLN A 85 -13.67 -29.52 -21.76
C GLN A 85 -13.70 -29.48 -20.22
N LYS A 86 -12.57 -29.15 -19.58
CA LYS A 86 -12.44 -29.06 -18.12
C LYS A 86 -12.47 -27.61 -17.61
N ALA A 87 -12.36 -26.65 -18.51
CA ALA A 87 -12.33 -25.24 -18.16
C ALA A 87 -13.66 -24.82 -17.49
N ARG A 88 -13.57 -24.36 -16.24
CA ARG A 88 -14.72 -23.81 -15.54
C ARG A 88 -14.96 -22.39 -16.02
N ARG A 89 -16.07 -22.16 -16.71
CA ARG A 89 -16.54 -20.79 -17.00
C ARG A 89 -16.89 -20.10 -15.69
N VAL A 90 -16.09 -19.10 -15.32
CA VAL A 90 -16.41 -18.19 -14.22
C VAL A 90 -17.22 -17.05 -14.83
N GLU A 91 -18.48 -16.93 -14.45
CA GLU A 91 -19.26 -15.74 -14.81
C GLU A 91 -18.64 -14.53 -14.11
N PRO A 92 -18.41 -13.41 -14.83
CA PRO A 92 -17.99 -12.17 -14.18
C PRO A 92 -19.05 -11.82 -13.14
N ILE A 93 -18.64 -11.71 -11.88
CA ILE A 93 -19.55 -11.28 -10.82
C ILE A 93 -19.90 -9.82 -11.10
N PRO A 94 -21.16 -9.48 -11.45
CA PRO A 94 -21.52 -8.08 -11.66
C PRO A 94 -21.25 -7.32 -10.36
N GLN A 95 -20.38 -6.30 -10.46
CA GLN A 95 -20.02 -5.46 -9.32
C GLN A 95 -20.95 -4.26 -9.30
N GLU A 96 -21.88 -4.24 -8.34
CA GLU A 96 -22.65 -3.03 -8.06
C GLU A 96 -21.75 -2.04 -7.32
N THR A 97 -21.59 -0.84 -7.89
CA THR A 97 -20.86 0.25 -7.22
C THR A 97 -21.82 0.94 -6.25
N VAL A 98 -21.77 0.54 -4.98
CA VAL A 98 -22.52 1.20 -3.90
C VAL A 98 -21.56 2.06 -3.06
N LEU A 99 -21.93 3.32 -2.83
CA LEU A 99 -21.17 4.22 -1.97
C LEU A 99 -21.56 3.98 -0.51
N ILE A 100 -20.75 3.23 0.22
CA ILE A 100 -20.96 2.95 1.65
C ILE A 100 -20.14 3.95 2.47
N LYS A 101 -20.78 4.60 3.46
CA LYS A 101 -20.06 5.40 4.46
C LYS A 101 -19.55 4.45 5.54
N LEU A 102 -18.23 4.44 5.72
CA LEU A 102 -17.56 3.72 6.81
C LEU A 102 -17.05 4.73 7.83
N ASP A 103 -16.99 4.33 9.09
CA ASP A 103 -16.41 5.18 10.13
C ASP A 103 -14.91 5.44 9.86
N PRO A 104 -14.39 6.60 10.31
CA PRO A 104 -13.01 7.00 10.02
C PRO A 104 -11.95 6.04 10.59
N ASP A 105 -12.20 5.46 11.76
CA ASP A 105 -11.32 4.50 12.43
C ASP A 105 -11.22 3.18 11.65
N ILE A 106 -12.35 2.65 11.18
CA ILE A 106 -12.42 1.45 10.33
C ILE A 106 -11.65 1.69 9.03
N THR A 107 -11.92 2.82 8.36
CA THR A 107 -11.28 3.17 7.09
C THR A 107 -9.78 3.32 7.25
N ASN A 108 -9.33 3.96 8.34
CA ASN A 108 -7.91 4.13 8.62
C ASN A 108 -7.24 2.78 8.91
N TRP A 109 -7.87 1.91 9.70
CA TRP A 109 -7.30 0.58 9.99
C TRP A 109 -7.05 -0.23 8.71
N PHE A 110 -8.04 -0.29 7.79
CA PHE A 110 -7.87 -1.00 6.53
C PHE A 110 -6.84 -0.34 5.61
N LYS A 111 -6.77 1.00 5.56
CA LYS A 111 -5.76 1.72 4.76
C LYS A 111 -4.33 1.43 5.21
N HIS A 112 -4.09 1.24 6.51
CA HIS A 112 -2.77 0.87 7.02
C HIS A 112 -2.32 -0.53 6.57
N GLN A 113 -3.23 -1.40 6.13
CA GLN A 113 -2.88 -2.73 5.60
C GLN A 113 -2.40 -2.72 4.15
N GLY A 114 -2.40 -1.55 3.50
CA GLY A 114 -1.84 -1.36 2.16
C GLY A 114 -2.88 -1.06 1.07
N PRO A 115 -2.45 -0.99 -0.20
CA PRO A 115 -3.24 -0.47 -1.31
C PRO A 115 -4.49 -1.30 -1.63
N ASN A 116 -4.53 -2.57 -1.19
CA ASN A 116 -5.63 -3.50 -1.43
C ASN A 116 -6.77 -3.41 -0.40
N TYR A 117 -6.80 -2.37 0.44
CA TYR A 117 -7.76 -2.22 1.54
C TYR A 117 -9.23 -2.37 1.14
N LYS A 118 -9.62 -1.94 -0.07
CA LYS A 118 -10.99 -2.10 -0.60
C LYS A 118 -11.37 -3.57 -0.80
N THR A 119 -10.44 -4.37 -1.30
CA THR A 119 -10.61 -5.82 -1.50
C THR A 119 -10.75 -6.53 -0.16
N ILE A 120 -9.94 -6.13 0.82
CA ILE A 120 -9.99 -6.69 2.19
C ILE A 120 -11.33 -6.36 2.84
N ILE A 121 -11.81 -5.10 2.74
CA ILE A 121 -13.13 -4.70 3.25
C ILE A 121 -14.23 -5.57 2.64
N ASN A 122 -14.20 -5.77 1.32
CA ASN A 122 -15.21 -6.59 0.64
C ASN A 122 -15.18 -8.05 1.14
N GLN A 123 -13.99 -8.63 1.32
CA GLN A 123 -13.84 -9.99 1.83
C GLN A 123 -14.42 -10.15 3.24
N VAL A 124 -14.11 -9.21 4.15
CA VAL A 124 -14.63 -9.22 5.53
C VAL A 124 -16.15 -9.16 5.55
N LEU A 125 -16.76 -8.29 4.73
CA LEU A 125 -18.21 -8.21 4.61
C LEU A 125 -18.81 -9.52 4.09
N ARG A 126 -18.15 -10.16 3.13
CA ARG A 126 -18.59 -11.44 2.56
C ARG A 126 -18.55 -12.56 3.59
N ASP A 127 -17.49 -12.62 4.38
CA ASP A 127 -17.33 -13.62 5.44
C ASP A 127 -18.38 -13.44 6.54
N TYR A 128 -18.68 -12.19 6.92
CA TYR A 128 -19.76 -11.88 7.85
C TYR A 128 -21.13 -12.34 7.32
N ILE A 129 -21.44 -12.06 6.05
CA ILE A 129 -22.69 -12.51 5.43
C ILE A 129 -22.79 -14.04 5.42
N ASN A 130 -21.72 -14.75 5.08
CA ASN A 130 -21.70 -16.20 5.03
C ASN A 130 -21.90 -16.84 6.42
N GLN A 131 -21.36 -16.21 7.47
CA GLN A 131 -21.58 -16.67 8.85
C GLN A 131 -23.03 -16.45 9.33
N GLN A 132 -23.72 -15.45 8.77
CA GLN A 132 -25.09 -15.10 9.16
C GLN A 132 -26.18 -15.74 8.29
N LYS A 133 -25.84 -16.26 7.10
CA LYS A 133 -26.77 -17.04 6.30
C LYS A 133 -26.83 -18.47 6.82
N PRO A 134 -27.98 -18.95 7.35
CA PRO A 134 -28.20 -20.39 7.44
C PRO A 134 -28.22 -20.97 6.01
N GLU A 135 -27.65 -22.16 5.85
CA GLU A 135 -27.70 -22.94 4.59
C GLU A 135 -29.13 -23.10 4.05
#